data_AF-A0A7V1K3H1-F1
#
_entry.id   AF-A0A7V1K3H1-F1
#
_cell.length_a   1.000
_cell.length_b   1.000
_cell.length_c   1.000
_cell.angle_alpha   90.00
_cell.angle_beta   90.00
_cell.angle_gamma   90.00
#
_symmetry.space_group_name_H-M   'P 1'
#
loop_
_entity.id
_entity.type
_entity.pdbx_description
1 polymer ?
#
loop_
_entity_poly.entity_id
_entity_poly.type
_entity_poly.pdbx_seq_one_letter_code
_entity_poly.pdbx_strand_id
1 'polypeptide(L)' 'VSDDEYVNKAIEAITQAAKTGKIGDGKIFVSDISKTIRIRTDEEDEEAL' A
#
# COMPACT_ATOMS: atom_id res chain seq x y z
N VAL A 1 0.71 4.24 -1.00
CA VAL A 1 1.03 3.68 -2.33
C VAL A 1 2.38 3.01 -2.19
N SER A 2 2.56 1.86 -2.80
CA SER A 2 3.74 1.00 -2.69
C SER A 2 3.97 0.40 -4.06
N ASP A 3 5.21 0.09 -4.42
CA ASP A 3 5.46 -0.75 -5.59
C ASP A 3 4.92 -2.18 -5.36
N ASP A 4 4.78 -2.91 -6.47
CA ASP A 4 4.23 -4.27 -6.49
C ASP A 4 5.04 -5.26 -5.64
N GLU A 5 6.35 -5.02 -5.47
CA GLU A 5 7.20 -5.89 -4.66
C GLU A 5 6.83 -5.81 -3.17
N TYR A 6 6.49 -4.62 -2.69
CA TYR A 6 6.14 -4.39 -1.30
C TYR A 6 4.63 -4.51 -1.00
N VAL A 7 3.73 -4.57 -2.00
CA VAL A 7 2.28 -4.73 -1.78
C VAL A 7 1.99 -5.92 -0.85
N ASN A 8 2.53 -7.09 -1.15
CA ASN A 8 2.29 -8.30 -0.35
C ASN A 8 2.87 -8.19 1.07
N LYS A 9 4.09 -7.63 1.19
CA LYS A 9 4.76 -7.42 2.48
C LYS A 9 3.96 -6.45 3.35
N ALA A 10 3.40 -5.39 2.78
CA ALA A 10 2.57 -4.41 3.48
C ALA A 10 1.26 -5.03 3.96
N ILE A 11 0.57 -5.81 3.10
CA ILE A 11 -0.67 -6.50 3.47
C ILE A 11 -0.43 -7.44 4.64
N GLU A 12 0.64 -8.24 4.58
CA GLU A 12 0.99 -9.17 5.67
C GLU A 12 1.28 -8.43 6.97
N ALA A 13 2.14 -7.40 6.93
CA ALA A 13 2.50 -6.63 8.11
C ALA A 13 1.28 -5.96 8.77
N ILE A 14 0.41 -5.33 7.99
CA ILE A 14 -0.83 -4.71 8.49
C ILE A 14 -1.76 -5.77 9.08
N THR A 15 -1.93 -6.91 8.40
CA THR A 15 -2.78 -8.00 8.87
C THR A 15 -2.29 -8.54 10.21
N GLN A 16 -0.99 -8.82 10.35
CA GLN A 16 -0.44 -9.35 11.59
C GLN A 16 -0.56 -8.36 12.76
N ALA A 17 -0.36 -7.06 12.49
CA ALA A 17 -0.46 -6.03 13.51
C ALA A 17 -1.92 -5.77 13.95
N ALA A 18 -2.88 -5.82 13.03
CA ALA A 18 -4.26 -5.45 13.29
C ALA A 18 -5.15 -6.61 13.74
N LYS A 19 -4.77 -7.87 13.47
CA LYS A 19 -5.61 -9.04 13.76
C LYS A 19 -5.70 -9.32 15.27
N THR A 20 -6.91 -9.21 15.81
CA THR A 20 -7.22 -9.61 17.20
C THR A 20 -8.00 -10.93 17.27
N GLY A 21 -8.51 -11.41 16.13
CA GLY A 21 -9.34 -12.60 16.04
C GLY A 21 -10.81 -12.35 16.38
N LYS A 22 -11.23 -11.09 16.52
CA LYS A 22 -12.60 -10.72 16.88
C LYS A 22 -13.34 -10.13 15.68
N ILE A 23 -14.67 -10.22 15.73
CA ILE A 23 -15.51 -9.53 14.76
C ILE A 23 -15.23 -8.03 14.87
N GLY A 24 -14.90 -7.41 13.73
CA GLY A 24 -14.56 -6.00 13.67
C GLY A 24 -13.08 -5.69 13.44
N ASP A 25 -12.20 -6.69 13.27
CA ASP A 25 -10.77 -6.50 12.91
C ASP A 25 -10.56 -5.67 11.62
N GLY A 26 -11.60 -5.50 10.80
CA GLY A 26 -11.60 -4.59 9.66
C GLY A 26 -11.35 -5.30 8.31
N LYS A 27 -10.98 -4.51 7.31
CA LYS A 27 -10.71 -4.96 5.93
C LYS A 27 -9.54 -4.17 5.35
N ILE A 28 -8.75 -4.82 4.53
CA ILE A 28 -7.72 -4.19 3.70
C ILE A 28 -8.25 -4.15 2.27
N PHE A 29 -8.19 -2.99 1.63
CA PHE A 29 -8.52 -2.82 0.23
C PHE A 29 -7.25 -2.50 -0.53
N VAL A 30 -7.11 -3.11 -1.70
CA VAL A 30 -6.01 -2.87 -2.63
C VAL A 30 -6.62 -2.35 -3.92
N SER A 31 -6.03 -1.30 -4.47
CA SER A 31 -6.45 -0.67 -5.70
C SER A 31 -5.23 -0.23 -6.49
N ASP A 32 -5.28 -0.42 -7.80
CA ASP A 32 -4.19 -0.01 -8.68
C ASP A 32 -4.14 1.52 -8.78
N ILE A 33 -2.92 2.05 -8.81
CA ILE A 33 -2.66 3.46 -9.11
C ILE A 33 -2.07 3.52 -10.52
N SER A 34 -2.80 4.14 -11.44
CA SER A 34 -2.39 4.18 -12.86
C SER A 34 -1.30 5.20 -13.17
N LYS A 35 -1.09 6.21 -12.30
CA LYS A 35 -0.05 7.21 -12.46
C LYS A 35 0.32 7.86 -11.12
N THR A 36 1.61 8.03 -10.86
CA THR A 36 2.12 8.79 -9.70
C THR A 36 3.02 9.93 -10.19
N ILE A 37 2.91 11.11 -9.59
CA ILE A 37 3.77 12.26 -9.91
C ILE A 37 4.25 12.91 -8.61
N ARG A 38 5.56 13.09 -8.46
CA ARG A 38 6.17 13.81 -7.34
C ARG A 38 6.26 15.30 -7.67
N ILE A 39 5.33 16.09 -7.11
CA ILE A 39 5.21 17.55 -7.36
C ILE A 39 6.52 18.34 -7.18
N ARG A 40 7.42 17.90 -6.29
CA ARG A 40 8.67 18.64 -6.01
C ARG A 40 9.72 18.50 -7.11
N THR A 41 9.69 17.42 -7.89
CA THR A 41 10.75 17.03 -8.83
C THR A 41 10.24 16.67 -10.21
N ASP A 42 8.92 16.60 -10.40
CA ASP A 42 8.25 16.12 -11.61
C ASP A 42 8.60 14.67 -12.00
N GLU A 43 9.16 13.89 -11.07
CA GLU A 43 9.39 12.46 -11.24
C GLU A 43 8.05 11.71 -11.33
N GLU A 44 8.00 10.66 -12.16
CA GLU A 44 6.81 9.86 -12.39
C GLU A 44 6.99 8.42 -11.86
N ASP A 45 5.87 7.79 -11.50
CA ASP A 45 5.75 6.37 -11.17
C ASP A 45 6.77 5.86 -10.14
N GLU A 46 7.64 4.90 -10.49
CA GLU A 46 8.61 4.32 -9.56
C GLU A 46 9.58 5.36 -8.99
N GLU A 47 10.02 6.32 -9.82
CA GLU A 47 10.92 7.40 -9.37
C GLU A 47 10.20 8.38 -8.44
N ALA A 48 8.87 8.45 -8.54
CA ALA A 48 8.04 9.29 -7.71
C ALA A 48 7.77 8.70 -6.32
N LEU A 49 7.96 7.39 -6.13
CA LEU A 49 7.73 6.67 -4.86
C LEU A 49 8.90 6.77 -3.88
#